data_AF-A0A956TYV0-F1
#
_entry.id   AF-A0A956TYV0-F1
#
_cell.length_a   1.000
_cell.length_b   1.000
_cell.length_c   1.000
_cell.angle_alpha   90.00
_cell.angle_beta   90.00
_cell.angle_gamma   90.00
#
_symmetry.space_group_name_H-M   'P 1'
#
loop_
_entity.id
_entity.type
_entity.pdbx_description
1 polymer ?
#
loop_
_entity_poly.entity_id
_entity_poly.type
_entity_poly.pdbx_seq_one_letter_code
_entity_poly.pdbx_strand_id
1 'polypeptide(L)'
;DKRGGANGARIRLAPQKDWAVNNPPLLAKVLAALEGIQKEFNDAQTGGKKISLADLIVLAGCAGVEQAAKNAGHNVTVPFTPGRADASQEETDIESFTYLEPEADGFRNYLKGRYTVKPEEMLVDRAQLLTLSVPEMTVLLGGMRVLDTNFDDSSHGVFTNRPGALTNDFFVNLLDMGFKWKATSEDEEEFEVRDRKTGELKWTATRVDLIFGSNSELRAVAEVYGCSDSQDRFVHDFVAAWDKIMNLDRFDLIN
;
A
#
# COMPACT_ATOMS: atom_id res chain seq x y z
N ASP A 1 8.76 -5.11 17.62
CA ASP A 1 8.28 -5.87 18.81
C ASP A 1 7.09 -6.82 18.50
N LYS A 2 6.79 -7.10 17.22
CA LYS A 2 5.69 -7.97 16.77
C LYS A 2 4.28 -7.47 17.13
N ARG A 3 4.11 -6.19 17.51
CA ARG A 3 2.78 -5.57 17.68
C ARG A 3 2.20 -5.14 16.33
N GLY A 4 0.87 -4.95 16.30
CA GLY A 4 0.14 -4.51 15.10
C GLY A 4 -0.40 -5.68 14.27
N GLY A 5 -0.65 -5.43 12.99
CA GLY A 5 -1.22 -6.40 12.05
C GLY A 5 -2.73 -6.25 11.82
N ALA A 6 -3.28 -7.10 10.94
CA ALA A 6 -4.68 -7.09 10.54
C ALA A 6 -5.58 -7.93 11.47
N ASN A 7 -5.02 -8.90 12.18
CA ASN A 7 -5.71 -9.73 13.15
C ASN A 7 -6.22 -8.88 14.33
N GLY A 8 -7.44 -9.15 14.76
CA GLY A 8 -8.18 -8.32 15.70
C GLY A 8 -9.05 -7.25 15.06
N ALA A 9 -8.88 -6.95 13.76
CA ALA A 9 -9.58 -5.87 13.04
C ALA A 9 -9.58 -4.54 13.83
N ARG A 10 -8.47 -4.23 14.50
CA ARG A 10 -8.37 -3.05 15.38
C ARG A 10 -8.44 -1.73 14.62
N ILE A 11 -8.33 -1.75 13.29
CA ILE A 11 -8.56 -0.60 12.42
C ILE A 11 -9.97 0.00 12.60
N ARG A 12 -10.97 -0.79 13.02
CA ARG A 12 -12.33 -0.30 13.31
C ARG A 12 -12.49 0.28 14.72
N LEU A 13 -11.47 0.16 15.57
CA LEU A 13 -11.49 0.55 16.98
C LEU A 13 -10.68 1.82 17.20
N ALA A 14 -10.89 2.48 18.33
CA ALA A 14 -10.02 3.57 18.76
C ALA A 14 -8.66 3.01 19.21
N PRO A 15 -7.53 3.69 18.86
CA PRO A 15 -7.47 4.97 18.16
C PRO A 15 -7.38 4.88 16.63
N GLN A 16 -7.18 3.68 16.05
CA GLN A 16 -6.82 3.53 14.62
C GLN A 16 -7.85 4.09 13.65
N LYS A 17 -9.14 3.97 13.98
CA LYS A 17 -10.24 4.46 13.15
C LYS A 17 -10.22 5.98 12.95
N ASP A 18 -9.52 6.70 13.83
CA ASP A 18 -9.47 8.17 13.87
C ASP A 18 -8.13 8.73 13.37
N TRP A 19 -7.15 7.87 13.01
CA TRP A 19 -5.86 8.32 12.49
C TRP A 19 -5.98 8.94 11.10
N ALA A 20 -5.32 10.07 10.89
CA ALA A 20 -5.37 10.82 9.63
C ALA A 20 -4.92 9.96 8.43
N VAL A 21 -3.85 9.18 8.60
CA VAL A 21 -3.32 8.26 7.58
C VAL A 21 -4.34 7.22 7.08
N ASN A 22 -5.34 6.89 7.90
CA ASN A 22 -6.35 5.89 7.57
C ASN A 22 -7.58 6.50 6.91
N ASN A 23 -7.62 7.83 6.70
CA ASN A 23 -8.74 8.56 6.12
C ASN A 23 -10.09 8.17 6.78
N PRO A 24 -10.37 8.65 8.01
CA PRO A 24 -11.53 8.21 8.79
C PRO A 24 -12.87 8.25 8.06
N PRO A 25 -13.19 9.28 7.23
CA PRO A 25 -14.42 9.29 6.44
C PRO A 25 -14.51 8.13 5.43
N LEU A 26 -13.42 7.86 4.70
CA LEU A 26 -13.37 6.76 3.73
C LEU A 26 -13.40 5.40 4.45
N LEU A 27 -12.60 5.26 5.50
CA LEU A 27 -12.53 4.03 6.29
C LEU A 27 -13.89 3.65 6.87
N ALA A 28 -14.62 4.60 7.46
CA ALA A 28 -15.95 4.35 8.01
C ALA A 28 -16.94 3.84 6.94
N LYS A 29 -16.88 4.41 5.73
CA LYS A 29 -17.70 3.97 4.60
C LYS A 29 -17.36 2.54 4.16
N VAL A 30 -16.06 2.22 4.07
CA VAL A 30 -15.60 0.88 3.66
C VAL A 30 -15.97 -0.16 4.73
N LEU A 31 -15.72 0.13 6.01
CA LEU A 31 -16.05 -0.77 7.11
C LEU A 31 -17.56 -1.06 7.17
N ALA A 32 -18.41 -0.05 7.02
CA ALA A 32 -19.87 -0.25 7.00
C ALA A 32 -20.33 -1.19 5.87
N ALA A 33 -19.71 -1.09 4.69
CA ALA A 33 -20.01 -1.99 3.57
C ALA A 33 -19.54 -3.43 3.86
N LEU A 34 -18.34 -3.59 4.40
CA LEU A 34 -17.80 -4.91 4.78
C LEU A 34 -18.60 -5.55 5.92
N GLU A 35 -19.03 -4.77 6.92
CA GLU A 35 -19.90 -5.25 8.01
C GLU A 35 -21.26 -5.70 7.49
N GLY A 36 -21.83 -4.99 6.50
CA GLY A 36 -23.03 -5.44 5.79
C GLY A 36 -22.85 -6.82 5.15
N ILE A 37 -21.76 -7.00 4.39
CA ILE A 37 -21.41 -8.29 3.75
C ILE A 37 -21.18 -9.38 4.80
N GLN A 38 -20.44 -9.07 5.86
CA GLN A 38 -20.16 -10.00 6.95
C GLN A 38 -21.45 -10.50 7.59
N LYS A 39 -22.37 -9.59 7.90
CA LYS A 39 -23.66 -9.91 8.52
C LYS A 39 -24.51 -10.78 7.60
N GLU A 40 -24.67 -10.38 6.33
CA GLU A 40 -25.45 -11.16 5.36
C GLU A 40 -24.89 -12.58 5.18
N PHE A 41 -23.56 -12.70 5.05
CA PHE A 41 -22.91 -14.00 4.92
C PHE A 41 -23.14 -14.87 6.17
N ASN A 42 -22.90 -14.32 7.36
CA ASN A 42 -23.02 -15.03 8.63
C ASN A 42 -24.47 -15.45 8.94
N ASP A 43 -25.45 -14.59 8.65
CA ASP A 43 -26.88 -14.88 8.83
C ASP A 43 -27.36 -16.00 7.89
N ALA A 44 -26.76 -16.12 6.71
CA ALA A 44 -27.09 -17.15 5.73
C ALA A 44 -26.45 -18.53 6.01
N GLN A 45 -25.45 -18.63 6.90
CA GLN A 45 -24.78 -19.90 7.19
C GLN A 45 -25.60 -20.79 8.12
N THR A 46 -25.60 -22.09 7.86
CA THR A 46 -26.06 -23.13 8.80
C THR A 46 -24.85 -23.93 9.30
N GLY A 47 -24.90 -24.42 10.54
CA GLY A 47 -23.80 -25.23 11.11
C GLY A 47 -22.66 -24.42 11.76
N GLY A 48 -22.90 -23.15 12.13
CA GLY A 48 -21.97 -22.37 12.97
C GLY A 48 -20.78 -21.74 12.25
N LYS A 49 -20.63 -21.96 10.94
CA LYS A 49 -19.62 -21.26 10.12
C LYS A 49 -19.88 -19.75 10.15
N LYS A 50 -18.82 -18.97 10.40
CA LYS A 50 -18.83 -17.51 10.34
C LYS A 50 -17.51 -17.00 9.77
N ILE A 51 -17.52 -15.76 9.28
CA ILE A 51 -16.33 -15.00 8.92
C ILE A 51 -16.17 -13.79 9.87
N SER A 52 -14.94 -13.55 10.31
CA SER A 52 -14.58 -12.34 11.07
C SER A 52 -14.43 -11.14 10.14
N LEU A 53 -14.55 -9.94 10.68
CA LEU A 53 -14.31 -8.72 9.91
C LEU A 53 -12.82 -8.59 9.59
N ALA A 54 -11.95 -9.05 10.48
CA ALA A 54 -10.50 -9.12 10.25
C ALA A 54 -10.15 -9.94 9.01
N ASP A 55 -10.75 -11.12 8.85
CA ASP A 55 -10.56 -11.93 7.64
C ASP A 55 -11.21 -11.26 6.41
N LEU A 56 -12.38 -10.66 6.57
CA LEU A 56 -13.09 -10.04 5.45
C LEU A 56 -12.36 -8.80 4.90
N ILE A 57 -11.72 -7.99 5.77
CA ILE A 57 -10.89 -6.85 5.34
C ILE A 57 -9.73 -7.33 4.47
N VAL A 58 -9.02 -8.38 4.90
CA VAL A 58 -7.88 -8.93 4.14
C VAL A 58 -8.37 -9.56 2.84
N LEU A 59 -9.47 -10.34 2.89
CA LEU A 59 -10.05 -10.98 1.72
C LEU A 59 -10.54 -9.96 0.68
N ALA A 60 -11.13 -8.85 1.12
CA ALA A 60 -11.52 -7.74 0.24
C ALA A 60 -10.29 -7.09 -0.43
N GLY A 61 -9.19 -6.96 0.30
CA GLY A 61 -7.90 -6.54 -0.25
C GLY A 61 -7.38 -7.50 -1.32
N CYS A 62 -7.40 -8.81 -1.05
CA CYS A 62 -7.04 -9.84 -2.04
C CYS A 62 -7.89 -9.72 -3.31
N ALA A 63 -9.21 -9.60 -3.18
CA ALA A 63 -10.12 -9.42 -4.31
C ALA A 63 -9.84 -8.12 -5.09
N GLY A 64 -9.47 -7.04 -4.40
CA GLY A 64 -9.04 -5.78 -5.04
C GLY A 64 -7.79 -5.94 -5.90
N VAL A 65 -6.78 -6.66 -5.38
CA VAL A 65 -5.54 -6.95 -6.12
C VAL A 65 -5.81 -7.88 -7.32
N GLU A 66 -6.61 -8.93 -7.16
CA GLU A 66 -7.01 -9.82 -8.26
C GLU A 66 -7.76 -9.06 -9.36
N GLN A 67 -8.68 -8.17 -8.96
CA GLN A 67 -9.42 -7.32 -9.91
C GLN A 67 -8.48 -6.35 -10.64
N ALA A 68 -7.49 -5.78 -9.95
CA ALA A 68 -6.53 -4.88 -10.57
C ALA A 68 -5.59 -5.61 -11.55
N ALA A 69 -5.15 -6.82 -11.21
CA ALA A 69 -4.40 -7.68 -12.13
C ALA A 69 -5.25 -8.02 -13.37
N LYS A 70 -6.54 -8.33 -13.18
CA LYS A 70 -7.47 -8.59 -14.28
C LYS A 70 -7.67 -7.36 -15.18
N ASN A 71 -7.74 -6.16 -14.61
CA ASN A 71 -7.79 -4.90 -15.37
C ASN A 71 -6.53 -4.69 -16.23
N ALA A 72 -5.39 -5.25 -15.79
CA ALA A 72 -4.14 -5.26 -16.54
C ALA A 72 -4.02 -6.43 -17.55
N GLY A 73 -5.02 -7.32 -17.62
CA GLY A 73 -5.02 -8.49 -18.52
C GLY A 73 -4.40 -9.75 -17.93
N HIS A 74 -4.10 -9.79 -16.64
CA HIS A 74 -3.52 -10.95 -15.96
C HIS A 74 -4.57 -11.64 -15.09
N ASN A 75 -4.59 -12.97 -15.13
CA ASN A 75 -5.42 -13.76 -14.24
C ASN A 75 -4.54 -14.37 -13.14
N VAL A 76 -4.65 -13.85 -11.92
CA VAL A 76 -3.89 -14.31 -10.76
C VAL A 76 -4.84 -14.63 -9.62
N THR A 77 -4.38 -15.49 -8.71
CA THR A 77 -5.06 -15.76 -7.45
C THR A 77 -4.15 -15.28 -6.33
N VAL A 78 -4.68 -14.40 -5.48
CA VAL A 78 -3.97 -13.92 -4.30
C VAL A 78 -4.20 -14.93 -3.18
N PRO A 79 -3.15 -15.49 -2.55
CA PRO A 79 -3.33 -16.40 -1.44
C PRO A 79 -4.13 -15.77 -0.31
N PHE A 80 -4.99 -16.57 0.32
CA PHE A 80 -5.76 -16.14 1.48
C PHE A 80 -5.91 -17.31 2.45
N THR A 81 -5.48 -17.08 3.70
CA THR A 81 -5.66 -18.03 4.80
C THR A 81 -6.59 -17.40 5.84
N PRO A 82 -7.79 -17.97 6.10
CA PRO A 82 -8.69 -17.46 7.13
C PRO A 82 -8.15 -17.79 8.54
N GLY A 83 -8.86 -17.33 9.57
CA GLY A 83 -8.57 -17.62 10.97
C GLY A 83 -8.27 -16.38 11.82
N ARG A 84 -8.28 -15.18 11.24
CA ARG A 84 -8.21 -13.96 12.04
C ARG A 84 -9.49 -13.80 12.86
N ALA A 85 -9.39 -13.19 14.03
CA ALA A 85 -10.51 -12.91 14.91
C ALA A 85 -10.73 -11.40 15.06
N ASP A 86 -11.90 -11.02 15.56
CA ASP A 86 -12.25 -9.63 15.85
C ASP A 86 -12.03 -9.34 17.34
N ALA A 87 -11.11 -8.44 17.68
CA ALA A 87 -10.88 -7.99 19.05
C ALA A 87 -11.93 -6.95 19.46
N SER A 88 -12.18 -6.80 20.76
CA SER A 88 -13.07 -5.77 21.29
C SER A 88 -12.32 -4.48 21.67
N GLN A 89 -13.07 -3.40 21.94
CA GLN A 89 -12.49 -2.14 22.41
C GLN A 89 -11.90 -2.29 23.82
N GLU A 90 -12.50 -3.12 24.67
CA GLU A 90 -12.03 -3.43 26.03
C GLU A 90 -10.72 -4.22 26.01
N GLU A 91 -10.46 -4.98 24.95
CA GLU A 91 -9.21 -5.71 24.69
C GLU A 91 -8.13 -4.85 24.00
N THR A 92 -8.36 -3.53 23.89
CA THR A 92 -7.50 -2.61 23.16
C THR A 92 -7.09 -1.43 24.05
N ASP A 93 -5.83 -1.44 24.50
CA ASP A 93 -5.22 -0.33 25.22
C ASP A 93 -4.91 0.83 24.27
N ILE A 94 -5.74 1.88 24.32
CA ILE A 94 -5.66 3.03 23.43
C ILE A 94 -4.28 3.70 23.50
N GLU A 95 -3.75 3.93 24.70
CA GLU A 95 -2.47 4.62 24.90
C GLU A 95 -1.34 3.82 24.26
N SER A 96 -1.33 2.51 24.49
CA SER A 96 -0.34 1.61 23.89
C SER A 96 -0.40 1.62 22.35
N PHE A 97 -1.59 1.72 21.76
CA PHE A 97 -1.75 1.75 20.30
C PHE A 97 -1.31 3.08 19.67
N THR A 98 -1.22 4.18 20.41
CA THR A 98 -0.75 5.47 19.85
C THR A 98 0.67 5.38 19.28
N TYR A 99 1.54 4.56 19.86
CA TYR A 99 2.90 4.30 19.35
C TYR A 99 2.94 3.58 18.00
N LEU A 100 1.81 3.05 17.54
CA LEU A 100 1.69 2.38 16.23
C LEU A 100 1.11 3.31 15.15
N GLU A 101 0.71 4.54 15.51
CA GLU A 101 0.33 5.54 14.50
C GLU A 101 1.59 5.90 13.68
N PRO A 102 1.57 5.70 12.35
CA PRO A 102 2.74 6.01 11.53
C PRO A 102 2.91 7.52 11.40
N GLU A 103 4.11 8.01 11.71
CA GLU A 103 4.50 9.40 11.46
C GLU A 103 4.74 9.65 9.96
N ALA A 104 5.13 8.60 9.22
CA ALA A 104 5.19 8.56 7.76
C ALA A 104 4.79 7.18 7.24
N ASP A 105 4.15 7.15 6.08
CA ASP A 105 3.85 5.93 5.35
C ASP A 105 4.05 6.15 3.85
N GLY A 106 5.27 5.93 3.39
CA GLY A 106 5.65 6.13 1.99
C GLY A 106 4.86 5.25 1.00
N PHE A 107 4.33 4.10 1.46
CA PHE A 107 3.49 3.25 0.61
C PHE A 107 2.16 3.93 0.26
N ARG A 108 1.62 4.77 1.14
CA ARG A 108 0.43 5.62 0.91
C ARG A 108 0.76 7.09 0.61
N ASN A 109 2.03 7.38 0.33
CA ASN A 109 2.57 8.73 0.11
C ASN A 109 2.20 9.73 1.23
N TYR A 110 2.22 9.26 2.49
CA TYR A 110 1.78 10.02 3.65
C TYR A 110 2.96 10.51 4.49
N LEU A 111 2.88 11.76 4.94
CA LEU A 111 3.76 12.35 5.94
C LEU A 111 2.92 13.21 6.89
N LYS A 112 2.94 12.90 8.19
CA LYS A 112 2.07 13.56 9.18
C LYS A 112 2.47 15.00 9.49
N GLY A 113 3.74 15.34 9.32
CA GLY A 113 4.28 16.67 9.58
C GLY A 113 5.69 16.83 9.00
N ARG A 114 6.36 17.94 9.33
CA ARG A 114 7.76 18.14 8.91
C ARG A 114 8.70 17.50 9.92
N TYR A 115 9.63 16.69 9.43
CA TYR A 115 10.64 16.02 10.24
C TYR A 115 12.05 16.40 9.80
N THR A 116 13.02 16.21 10.68
CA THR A 116 14.44 16.37 10.34
C THR A 116 14.98 15.19 9.53
N VAL A 117 14.35 14.03 9.66
CA VAL A 117 14.63 12.81 8.89
C VAL A 117 13.93 12.91 7.54
N LYS A 118 14.60 12.48 6.47
CA LYS A 118 14.03 12.59 5.13
C LYS A 118 12.91 11.55 4.92
N PRO A 119 11.86 11.86 4.15
CA PRO A 119 10.78 10.92 3.84
C PRO A 119 11.26 9.58 3.27
N GLU A 120 12.27 9.57 2.41
CA GLU A 120 12.85 8.33 1.87
C GLU A 120 13.58 7.47 2.91
N GLU A 121 14.13 8.07 3.97
CA GLU A 121 14.73 7.33 5.09
C GLU A 121 13.64 6.72 5.98
N MET A 122 12.54 7.45 6.20
CA MET A 122 11.36 6.95 6.92
C MET A 122 10.65 5.82 6.15
N LEU A 123 10.67 5.84 4.81
CA LEU A 123 10.21 4.72 3.99
C LEU A 123 11.01 3.45 4.27
N VAL A 124 12.35 3.55 4.31
CA VAL A 124 13.23 2.39 4.57
C VAL A 124 13.02 1.86 5.99
N ASP A 125 12.89 2.74 6.98
CA ASP A 125 12.54 2.35 8.36
C ASP A 125 11.20 1.60 8.41
N ARG A 126 10.16 2.13 7.73
CA ARG A 126 8.86 1.47 7.63
C ARG A 126 8.94 0.10 6.96
N ALA A 127 9.70 -0.01 5.86
CA ALA A 127 9.91 -1.28 5.16
C ALA A 127 10.62 -2.30 6.05
N GLN A 128 11.59 -1.85 6.86
CA GLN A 128 12.29 -2.70 7.83
C GLN A 128 11.33 -3.24 8.90
N LEU A 129 10.45 -2.41 9.44
CA LEU A 129 9.41 -2.84 10.41
C LEU A 129 8.44 -3.86 9.80
N LEU A 130 8.16 -3.75 8.50
CA LEU A 130 7.36 -4.70 7.73
C LEU A 130 8.16 -5.91 7.22
N THR A 131 9.44 -6.05 7.61
CA THR A 131 10.34 -7.14 7.21
C THR A 131 10.53 -7.27 5.69
N LEU A 132 10.35 -6.17 4.95
CA LEU A 132 10.49 -6.15 3.51
C LEU A 132 11.96 -6.00 3.10
N SER A 133 12.36 -6.81 2.13
CA SER A 133 13.60 -6.63 1.39
C SER A 133 13.48 -5.46 0.42
N VAL A 134 14.61 -5.01 -0.14
CA VAL A 134 14.65 -3.93 -1.13
C VAL A 134 13.77 -4.24 -2.36
N PRO A 135 13.81 -5.44 -2.97
CA PRO A 135 12.89 -5.78 -4.07
C PRO A 135 11.42 -5.78 -3.68
N GLU A 136 11.08 -6.28 -2.48
CA GLU A 136 9.69 -6.33 -2.00
C GLU A 136 9.15 -4.93 -1.70
N MET A 137 9.95 -4.06 -1.07
CA MET A 137 9.58 -2.66 -0.87
C MET A 137 9.35 -1.95 -2.22
N THR A 138 10.23 -2.18 -3.18
CA THR A 138 10.16 -1.57 -4.51
C THR A 138 8.90 -1.97 -5.25
N VAL A 139 8.64 -3.28 -5.36
CA VAL A 139 7.47 -3.79 -6.09
C VAL A 139 6.17 -3.35 -5.42
N LEU A 140 6.11 -3.40 -4.08
CA LEU A 140 4.93 -3.00 -3.32
C LEU A 140 4.60 -1.52 -3.52
N LEU A 141 5.61 -0.63 -3.44
CA LEU A 141 5.39 0.79 -3.64
C LEU A 141 4.94 1.11 -5.07
N GLY A 142 5.64 0.56 -6.08
CA GLY A 142 5.29 0.80 -7.48
C GLY A 142 3.88 0.32 -7.83
N GLY A 143 3.47 -0.84 -7.29
CA GLY A 143 2.11 -1.33 -7.44
C GLY A 143 1.08 -0.47 -6.71
N MET A 144 1.32 -0.10 -5.46
CA MET A 144 0.39 0.77 -4.72
C MET A 144 0.16 2.12 -5.39
N ARG A 145 1.17 2.68 -6.07
CA ARG A 145 1.00 3.90 -6.88
C ARG A 145 0.04 3.73 -8.05
N VAL A 146 0.18 2.67 -8.84
CA VAL A 146 -0.74 2.45 -9.99
C VAL A 146 -2.13 2.00 -9.57
N LEU A 147 -2.27 1.48 -8.35
CA LEU A 147 -3.56 1.18 -7.72
C LEU A 147 -4.25 2.41 -7.13
N ASP A 148 -3.59 3.57 -7.15
CA ASP A 148 -4.13 4.86 -6.70
C ASP A 148 -4.56 4.84 -5.22
N THR A 149 -3.69 4.30 -4.36
CA THR A 149 -3.97 4.12 -2.92
C THR A 149 -3.30 5.16 -2.02
N ASN A 150 -3.07 6.38 -2.53
CA ASN A 150 -2.53 7.46 -1.71
C ASN A 150 -3.56 7.89 -0.65
N PHE A 151 -3.09 8.31 0.54
CA PHE A 151 -3.96 8.48 1.71
C PHE A 151 -5.05 9.55 1.54
N ASP A 152 -4.79 10.56 0.71
CA ASP A 152 -5.59 11.77 0.48
C ASP A 152 -6.15 11.89 -0.95
N ASP A 153 -6.15 10.78 -1.71
CA ASP A 153 -6.52 10.75 -3.13
C ASP A 153 -5.61 11.64 -4.02
N SER A 154 -4.42 12.04 -3.53
CA SER A 154 -3.45 12.78 -4.35
C SER A 154 -2.87 11.93 -5.46
N SER A 155 -2.53 12.55 -6.59
CA SER A 155 -1.92 11.87 -7.74
C SER A 155 -0.38 11.79 -7.67
N HIS A 156 0.23 12.07 -6.51
CA HIS A 156 1.68 12.03 -6.36
C HIS A 156 2.22 10.61 -6.59
N GLY A 157 3.13 10.48 -7.55
CA GLY A 157 3.74 9.19 -7.91
C GLY A 157 2.83 8.27 -8.71
N VAL A 158 1.58 8.64 -9.02
CA VAL A 158 0.63 7.84 -9.79
C VAL A 158 0.97 7.96 -11.28
N PHE A 159 2.13 7.42 -11.68
CA PHE A 159 2.64 7.51 -13.03
C PHE A 159 1.96 6.47 -13.95
N THR A 160 0.66 6.62 -14.18
CA THR A 160 -0.11 5.78 -15.07
C THR A 160 -1.34 6.52 -15.62
N ASN A 161 -1.77 6.14 -16.82
CA ASN A 161 -3.04 6.61 -17.40
C ASN A 161 -4.19 5.61 -17.17
N ARG A 162 -3.95 4.53 -16.42
CA ARG A 162 -4.92 3.48 -16.09
C ARG A 162 -4.91 3.13 -14.60
N PRO A 163 -5.20 4.10 -13.71
CA PRO A 163 -5.35 3.83 -12.27
C PRO A 163 -6.26 2.64 -11.99
N GLY A 164 -5.87 1.80 -11.03
CA GLY A 164 -6.59 0.57 -10.67
C GLY A 164 -6.30 -0.63 -11.57
N ALA A 165 -5.34 -0.53 -12.50
CA ALA A 165 -4.75 -1.67 -13.20
C ALA A 165 -3.34 -1.96 -12.66
N LEU A 166 -3.10 -3.19 -12.20
CA LEU A 166 -1.83 -3.58 -11.59
C LEU A 166 -0.75 -3.80 -12.66
N THR A 167 0.08 -2.78 -12.84
CA THR A 167 0.99 -2.65 -14.00
C THR A 167 2.33 -2.07 -13.58
N ASN A 168 3.38 -2.34 -14.35
CA ASN A 168 4.70 -1.78 -14.09
C ASN A 168 4.87 -0.32 -14.59
N ASP A 169 3.76 0.37 -14.92
CA ASP A 169 3.74 1.72 -15.48
C ASP A 169 4.52 2.72 -14.58
N PHE A 170 4.49 2.56 -13.26
CA PHE A 170 5.27 3.37 -12.32
C PHE A 170 6.76 3.40 -12.71
N PHE A 171 7.37 2.24 -12.92
CA PHE A 171 8.80 2.13 -13.23
C PHE A 171 9.11 2.56 -14.65
N VAL A 172 8.26 2.18 -15.61
CA VAL A 172 8.42 2.58 -17.02
C VAL A 172 8.47 4.10 -17.13
N ASN A 173 7.53 4.80 -16.48
CA ASN A 173 7.46 6.26 -16.54
C ASN A 173 8.51 6.95 -15.66
N LEU A 174 8.86 6.38 -14.50
CA LEU A 174 9.93 6.90 -13.64
C LEU A 174 11.29 6.90 -14.35
N LEU A 175 11.57 5.86 -15.13
CA LEU A 175 12.85 5.66 -15.81
C LEU A 175 12.90 6.31 -17.21
N ASP A 176 11.79 6.86 -17.68
CA ASP A 176 11.74 7.51 -19.00
C ASP A 176 12.56 8.80 -19.03
N MET A 177 13.64 8.76 -19.80
CA MET A 177 14.53 9.90 -20.03
C MET A 177 13.89 11.01 -20.87
N GLY A 178 12.69 10.80 -21.42
CA GLY A 178 11.83 11.82 -21.99
C GLY A 178 11.28 12.80 -20.96
N PHE A 179 11.29 12.46 -19.67
CA PHE A 179 10.85 13.33 -18.59
C PHE A 179 12.01 13.99 -17.83
N LYS A 180 11.76 15.20 -17.34
CA LYS A 180 12.63 15.92 -16.39
C LYS A 180 11.86 16.17 -15.11
N TRP A 181 12.58 16.07 -14.01
CA TRP A 181 12.08 16.21 -12.65
C TRP A 181 12.58 17.53 -12.10
N LYS A 182 11.68 18.35 -11.57
CA LYS A 182 12.02 19.66 -10.99
C LYS A 182 11.31 19.83 -9.66
N ALA A 183 12.07 20.14 -8.61
CA ALA A 183 11.48 20.49 -7.32
C ALA A 183 10.57 21.72 -7.45
N THR A 184 9.43 21.70 -6.75
CA THR A 184 8.48 22.82 -6.70
C THR A 184 8.95 23.93 -5.76
N SER A 185 9.82 23.60 -4.80
CA SER A 185 10.37 24.51 -3.79
C SER A 185 11.81 24.14 -3.42
N GLU A 186 12.46 24.99 -2.62
CA GLU A 186 13.80 24.73 -2.06
C GLU A 186 13.80 23.58 -1.04
N ASP A 187 12.65 23.25 -0.46
CA ASP A 187 12.50 22.13 0.49
C ASP A 187 12.64 20.76 -0.21
N GLU A 188 12.52 20.71 -1.55
CA GLU A 188 12.62 19.49 -2.36
C GLU A 188 11.75 18.33 -1.87
N GLU A 189 10.56 18.62 -1.33
CA GLU A 189 9.60 17.61 -0.86
C GLU A 189 8.68 17.13 -1.98
N GLU A 190 8.32 18.04 -2.90
CA GLU A 190 7.46 17.80 -4.05
C GLU A 190 8.16 18.16 -5.36
N PHE A 191 7.81 17.43 -6.41
CA PHE A 191 8.44 17.54 -7.72
C PHE A 191 7.40 17.52 -8.83
N GLU A 192 7.63 18.35 -9.83
CA GLU A 192 6.94 18.30 -11.12
C GLU A 192 7.70 17.41 -12.10
N VAL A 193 6.94 16.58 -12.82
CA VAL A 193 7.43 15.74 -13.90
C VAL A 193 6.97 16.36 -15.20
N ARG A 194 7.92 16.86 -15.99
CA ARG A 194 7.63 17.56 -17.24
C ARG A 194 8.24 16.86 -18.44
N ASP A 195 7.55 16.88 -19.56
CA ASP A 195 8.12 16.47 -20.84
C ASP A 195 9.35 17.34 -21.17
N ARG A 196 10.47 16.72 -21.54
CA ARG A 196 11.71 17.44 -21.80
C ARG A 196 11.65 18.34 -23.03
N LYS A 197 10.89 17.94 -24.05
CA LYS A 197 10.79 18.65 -25.33
C LYS A 197 9.78 19.78 -25.26
N THR A 198 8.61 19.53 -24.69
CA THR A 198 7.50 20.49 -24.67
C THR A 198 7.43 21.31 -23.39
N GLY A 199 7.97 20.80 -22.27
CA GLY A 199 7.84 21.41 -20.95
C GLY A 199 6.47 21.21 -20.28
N GLU A 200 5.57 20.46 -20.92
CA GLU A 200 4.24 20.16 -20.42
C GLU A 200 4.33 19.36 -19.11
N LEU A 201 3.53 19.74 -18.11
CA LEU A 201 3.39 18.99 -16.86
C LEU A 201 2.67 17.68 -17.14
N LYS A 202 3.27 16.56 -16.74
CA LYS A 202 2.70 15.22 -16.88
C LYS A 202 2.25 14.66 -15.53
N TRP A 203 3.12 14.73 -14.53
CA TRP A 203 2.85 14.15 -13.22
C TRP A 203 3.39 15.04 -12.10
N THR A 204 3.03 14.72 -10.87
CA THR A 204 3.66 15.22 -9.65
C THR A 204 4.16 14.03 -8.83
N ALA A 205 5.12 14.27 -7.95
CA ALA A 205 5.79 13.22 -7.19
C ALA A 205 6.35 13.78 -5.88
N THR A 206 6.62 12.90 -4.92
CA THR A 206 7.37 13.23 -3.70
C THR A 206 8.76 12.60 -3.73
N ARG A 207 9.58 12.89 -2.71
CA ARG A 207 10.88 12.24 -2.51
C ARG A 207 10.79 10.71 -2.47
N VAL A 208 9.73 10.20 -1.87
CA VAL A 208 9.46 8.76 -1.72
C VAL A 208 9.28 8.10 -3.09
N ASP A 209 8.74 8.82 -4.07
CA ASP A 209 8.59 8.30 -5.43
C ASP A 209 9.91 8.36 -6.20
N LEU A 210 10.63 9.49 -6.09
CA LEU A 210 11.83 9.74 -6.91
C LEU A 210 13.08 9.03 -6.41
N ILE A 211 13.11 8.57 -5.15
CA ILE A 211 14.26 7.86 -4.62
C ILE A 211 14.56 6.58 -5.42
N PHE A 212 13.54 5.94 -5.98
CA PHE A 212 13.67 4.76 -6.85
C PHE A 212 14.32 5.07 -8.21
N GLY A 213 14.34 6.34 -8.64
CA GLY A 213 15.05 6.77 -9.84
C GLY A 213 16.44 7.35 -9.57
N SER A 214 16.77 7.59 -8.30
CA SER A 214 17.93 8.38 -7.85
C SER A 214 18.97 7.56 -7.09
N ASN A 215 18.55 6.76 -6.10
CA ASN A 215 19.45 5.86 -5.38
C ASN A 215 19.90 4.74 -6.31
N SER A 216 21.21 4.49 -6.40
CA SER A 216 21.80 3.52 -7.33
C SER A 216 21.29 2.08 -7.16
N GLU A 217 21.05 1.65 -5.93
CA GLU A 217 20.58 0.29 -5.65
C GLU A 217 19.09 0.16 -5.95
N LEU A 218 18.28 1.11 -5.50
CA LEU A 218 16.84 1.13 -5.79
C LEU A 218 16.58 1.29 -7.28
N ARG A 219 17.38 2.09 -7.97
CA ARG A 219 17.31 2.27 -9.42
C ARG A 219 17.60 0.97 -10.15
N ALA A 220 18.60 0.19 -9.74
CA ALA A 220 18.88 -1.10 -10.36
C ALA A 220 17.69 -2.06 -10.25
N VAL A 221 16.98 -2.05 -9.11
CA VAL A 221 15.74 -2.85 -8.95
C VAL A 221 14.59 -2.28 -9.77
N ALA A 222 14.42 -0.96 -9.79
CA ALA A 222 13.41 -0.29 -10.61
C ALA A 222 13.59 -0.61 -12.10
N GLU A 223 14.84 -0.66 -12.59
CA GLU A 223 15.16 -1.02 -13.98
C GLU A 223 14.71 -2.45 -14.32
N VAL A 224 14.83 -3.41 -13.39
CA VAL A 224 14.31 -4.78 -13.59
C VAL A 224 12.80 -4.77 -13.80
N TYR A 225 12.05 -4.02 -12.98
CA TYR A 225 10.59 -3.91 -13.14
C TYR A 225 10.16 -2.93 -14.24
N GLY A 226 11.07 -2.11 -14.77
CA GLY A 226 10.82 -1.22 -15.90
C GLY A 226 11.05 -1.88 -17.27
N CYS A 227 11.62 -3.10 -17.32
CA CYS A 227 11.85 -3.81 -18.57
C CYS A 227 10.53 -4.20 -19.27
N SER A 228 10.55 -4.24 -20.60
CA SER A 228 9.36 -4.55 -21.43
C SER A 228 8.79 -5.96 -21.22
N ASP A 229 9.59 -6.89 -20.70
CA ASP A 229 9.24 -8.29 -20.41
C ASP A 229 8.96 -8.54 -18.92
N SER A 230 8.96 -7.50 -18.08
CA SER A 230 8.85 -7.65 -16.63
C SER A 230 7.43 -7.62 -16.08
N GLN A 231 6.41 -7.36 -16.90
CA GLN A 231 5.03 -7.18 -16.45
C GLN A 231 4.47 -8.40 -15.70
N ASP A 232 4.66 -9.62 -16.21
CA ASP A 232 4.21 -10.85 -15.52
C ASP A 232 4.93 -11.03 -14.18
N ARG A 233 6.25 -10.81 -14.18
CA ARG A 233 7.07 -10.88 -12.96
C ARG A 233 6.63 -9.84 -11.94
N PHE A 234 6.39 -8.61 -12.36
CA PHE A 234 5.93 -7.52 -11.51
C PHE A 234 4.62 -7.87 -10.81
N VAL A 235 3.63 -8.39 -11.54
CA VAL A 235 2.35 -8.81 -10.96
C VAL A 235 2.55 -9.92 -9.93
N HIS A 236 3.35 -10.94 -10.24
CA HIS A 236 3.62 -12.04 -9.31
C HIS A 236 4.38 -11.58 -8.05
N ASP A 237 5.43 -10.77 -8.22
CA ASP A 237 6.25 -10.27 -7.12
C ASP A 237 5.43 -9.30 -6.24
N PHE A 238 4.51 -8.51 -6.83
CA PHE A 238 3.56 -7.67 -6.08
C PHE A 238 2.60 -8.52 -5.24
N VAL A 239 2.00 -9.55 -5.84
CA VAL A 239 1.08 -10.46 -5.13
C VAL A 239 1.80 -11.17 -3.98
N ALA A 240 3.05 -11.60 -4.19
CA ALA A 240 3.85 -12.23 -3.14
C ALA A 240 4.18 -11.26 -1.99
N ALA A 241 4.57 -10.02 -2.31
CA ALA A 241 4.80 -8.99 -1.30
C ALA A 241 3.52 -8.62 -0.54
N TRP A 242 2.38 -8.54 -1.23
CA TRP A 242 1.07 -8.32 -0.63
C TRP A 242 0.68 -9.44 0.34
N ASP A 243 0.75 -10.70 -0.09
CA ASP A 243 0.45 -11.85 0.77
C ASP A 243 1.35 -11.90 2.02
N LYS A 244 2.65 -11.61 1.85
CA LYS A 244 3.60 -11.51 2.96
C LYS A 244 3.14 -10.47 4.00
N ILE A 245 2.85 -9.23 3.59
CA ILE A 245 2.45 -8.18 4.56
C ILE A 245 1.12 -8.50 5.26
N MET A 246 0.20 -9.14 4.55
CA MET A 246 -1.10 -9.53 5.12
C MET A 246 -0.97 -10.62 6.19
N ASN A 247 0.13 -11.40 6.17
CA ASN A 247 0.35 -12.52 7.09
C ASN A 247 1.43 -12.26 8.17
N LEU A 248 1.95 -11.03 8.32
CA LEU A 248 3.01 -10.71 9.28
C LEU A 248 2.64 -10.96 10.76
N ASP A 249 1.35 -10.97 11.09
CA ASP A 249 0.83 -11.22 12.44
C ASP A 249 0.20 -12.61 12.61
N ARG A 250 0.29 -13.47 11.60
CA ARG A 250 -0.30 -14.82 11.60
C ARG A 250 0.62 -15.85 12.27
N PHE A 251 1.02 -15.54 13.49
CA PHE A 251 1.83 -16.44 14.32
C PHE A 251 1.11 -17.74 14.65
N ASP A 252 -0.23 -17.77 14.57
CA ASP A 252 -1.06 -18.97 14.70
C ASP A 252 -0.79 -20.02 13.61
N LEU A 253 -0.19 -19.61 12.49
CA LEU A 253 0.16 -20.49 11.36
C LEU A 253 1.62 -20.99 11.43
N ILE A 254 2.42 -20.41 12.32
CA ILE A 254 3.84 -20.74 12.47
C ILE A 254 3.95 -21.77 13.61
N ASN A 255 4.05 -23.05 13.24
CA ASN A 255 4.41 -24.13 14.16
C ASN A 255 5.92 -24.14 14.42
#